data_AF-A0A6I2GN56-F1
#
_entry.id   AF-A0A6I2GN56-F1
#
_cell.length_a   1.000
_cell.length_b   1.000
_cell.length_c   1.000
_cell.angle_alpha   90.00
_cell.angle_beta   90.00
_cell.angle_gamma   90.00
#
_symmetry.space_group_name_H-M   'P 1'
#
loop_
_entity.id
_entity.type
_entity.pdbx_description
1 polymer ?
#
loop_
_entity_poly.entity_id
_entity_poly.type
_entity_poly.pdbx_seq_one_letter_code
_entity_poly.pdbx_strand_id
1 'polypeptide(L)'
;MDGNRRHKRIPSRLRCWCEGDNVTFYARVGDLSEGGLFLRTSTPLARGSRTLVRLHGEDRHELRAEATVIWARSEESSAAQGGEQAGPPGMGLQFAELAPPALEHLRRILAQEQRGTGALD
;
A
#
# COMPACT_ATOMS: atom_id res chain seq x y z
N MET A 1 -18.06 6.40 -3.13
CA MET A 1 -17.94 6.01 -4.55
C MET A 1 -16.99 4.81 -4.62
N ASP A 2 -17.53 3.60 -4.55
CA ASP A 2 -16.79 2.32 -4.57
C ASP A 2 -16.80 1.65 -5.94
N GLY A 3 -17.03 2.41 -7.01
CA GLY A 3 -17.41 1.88 -8.33
C GLY A 3 -16.29 1.28 -9.21
N ASN A 4 -15.04 1.17 -8.75
CA ASN A 4 -13.95 0.60 -9.55
C ASN A 4 -12.98 -0.31 -8.76
N ARG A 5 -13.39 -0.75 -7.56
CA ARG A 5 -12.54 -1.55 -6.66
C ARG A 5 -12.80 -3.03 -6.90
N ARG A 6 -11.81 -3.74 -7.45
CA ARG A 6 -11.89 -5.19 -7.74
C ARG A 6 -11.57 -6.09 -6.55
N HIS A 7 -10.85 -5.57 -5.55
CA HIS A 7 -10.37 -6.35 -4.40
C HIS A 7 -10.68 -5.63 -3.08
N LYS A 8 -11.06 -6.40 -2.05
CA LYS A 8 -11.25 -5.90 -0.70
C LYS A 8 -9.92 -5.35 -0.16
N ARG A 9 -9.97 -4.15 0.43
CA ARG A 9 -8.84 -3.53 1.13
C ARG A 9 -8.93 -3.81 2.63
N ILE A 10 -7.81 -4.18 3.22
CA ILE A 10 -7.67 -4.49 4.64
C ILE A 10 -6.81 -3.39 5.24
N PRO A 11 -7.29 -2.67 6.27
CA PRO A 11 -6.44 -1.76 7.04
C PRO A 11 -5.21 -2.50 7.51
N SER A 12 -4.04 -1.88 7.34
CA SER A 12 -2.79 -2.58 7.59
C SER A 12 -1.97 -1.93 8.71
N ARG A 13 -1.28 -2.77 9.47
CA ARG A 13 -0.26 -2.38 10.46
C ARG A 13 1.16 -2.56 9.92
N LEU A 14 1.28 -3.14 8.73
CA LEU A 14 2.56 -3.44 8.13
C LEU A 14 3.34 -2.16 7.79
N ARG A 15 4.63 -2.37 7.64
CA ARG A 15 5.53 -1.42 6.99
C ARG A 15 6.12 -2.08 5.76
N CYS A 16 6.53 -1.24 4.83
CA CYS A 16 6.98 -1.67 3.52
C CYS A 16 8.17 -0.83 3.09
N TRP A 17 9.19 -1.48 2.55
CA TRP A 17 10.23 -0.82 1.77
C TRP A 17 9.66 -0.52 0.39
N CYS A 18 9.79 0.73 -0.05
CA CYS A 18 9.46 1.16 -1.39
C CYS A 18 10.71 1.76 -2.03
N GLU A 19 11.04 1.27 -3.23
CA GLU A 19 12.18 1.71 -4.01
C GLU A 19 11.71 2.17 -5.39
N GLY A 20 12.09 3.38 -5.80
CA GLY A 20 11.72 3.97 -7.09
C GLY A 20 12.30 5.37 -7.24
N ASP A 21 12.51 5.82 -8.47
CA ASP A 21 13.07 7.14 -8.79
C ASP A 21 14.36 7.48 -8.02
N ASN A 22 15.27 6.50 -7.87
CA ASN A 22 16.53 6.60 -7.11
C ASN A 22 16.36 6.90 -5.61
N VAL A 23 15.18 6.63 -5.04
CA VAL A 23 14.90 6.77 -3.61
C VAL A 23 14.42 5.44 -3.05
N THR A 24 14.88 5.10 -1.85
CA THR A 24 14.37 3.97 -1.07
C THR A 24 13.90 4.47 0.28
N PHE A 25 12.68 4.12 0.66
CA PHE A 25 12.12 4.54 1.95
C PHE A 25 11.28 3.45 2.61
N TYR A 26 11.15 3.55 3.93
CA TYR A 26 10.43 2.58 4.76
C TYR A 26 9.19 3.20 5.42
N ALA A 27 8.02 2.95 4.83
CA ALA A 27 6.78 3.63 5.17
C ALA A 27 5.75 2.69 5.82
N ARG A 28 4.74 3.28 6.47
CA ARG A 28 3.56 2.55 6.95
C ARG A 28 2.61 2.27 5.79
N VAL A 29 2.06 1.07 5.76
CA VAL A 29 0.95 0.71 4.87
C VAL A 29 -0.33 1.17 5.54
N GLY A 30 -1.15 1.97 4.84
CA GLY A 30 -2.47 2.36 5.34
C GLY A 30 -3.51 1.26 5.12
N ASP A 31 -3.54 0.71 3.92
CA ASP A 31 -4.35 -0.46 3.56
C ASP A 31 -3.64 -1.32 2.49
N LEU A 32 -4.02 -2.60 2.43
CA LEU A 32 -3.48 -3.60 1.54
C LEU A 32 -4.62 -4.41 0.88
N SER A 33 -4.43 -4.80 -0.38
CA SER A 33 -5.33 -5.68 -1.14
C SER A 33 -4.53 -6.55 -2.12
N GLU A 34 -5.18 -7.51 -2.78
CA GLU A 34 -4.53 -8.29 -3.85
C GLU A 34 -4.06 -7.42 -5.03
N GLY A 35 -4.70 -6.28 -5.28
CA GLY A 35 -4.36 -5.41 -6.41
C GLY A 35 -3.32 -4.33 -6.10
N GLY A 36 -2.93 -4.15 -4.84
CA GLY A 36 -2.05 -3.06 -4.46
C GLY A 36 -2.21 -2.59 -3.02
N LEU A 37 -1.53 -1.50 -2.69
CA LEU A 37 -1.46 -0.95 -1.34
C LEU A 37 -1.50 0.58 -1.33
N PHE A 38 -1.78 1.15 -0.17
CA PHE A 38 -1.61 2.56 0.12
C PHE A 38 -0.41 2.76 1.05
N LEU A 39 0.63 3.51 0.63
CA LEU A 39 1.72 3.93 1.50
C LEU A 39 1.50 5.34 2.02
N ARG A 40 1.65 5.51 3.33
CA ARG A 40 1.65 6.83 3.98
C ARG A 40 3.03 7.45 3.87
N THR A 41 3.11 8.62 3.26
CA THR A 41 4.34 9.42 3.12
C THR A 41 3.97 10.88 2.87
N SER A 42 4.74 11.83 3.41
CA SER A 42 4.57 13.26 3.13
C SER A 42 5.09 13.64 1.73
N THR A 43 6.05 12.87 1.22
CA THR A 43 6.73 13.05 -0.08
C THR A 43 6.44 11.86 -0.99
N PRO A 44 5.23 11.75 -1.56
CA PRO A 44 4.92 10.67 -2.48
C PRO A 44 5.72 10.78 -3.78
N LEU A 45 6.02 9.63 -4.38
CA LEU A 45 6.55 9.57 -5.75
C LEU A 45 5.48 10.05 -6.74
N ALA A 46 5.92 10.44 -7.94
CA ALA A 46 5.04 10.92 -8.98
C ALA A 46 4.08 9.81 -9.47
N ARG A 47 2.88 10.20 -9.91
CA ARG A 47 1.96 9.26 -10.57
C ARG A 47 2.61 8.70 -11.84
N GLY A 48 2.54 7.39 -12.02
CA GLY A 48 3.17 6.65 -13.11
C GLY A 48 4.57 6.13 -12.77
N SER A 49 5.20 6.57 -11.68
CA SER A 49 6.50 6.02 -11.26
C SER A 49 6.39 4.52 -10.99
N ARG A 50 7.41 3.78 -11.47
CA ARG A 50 7.58 2.35 -11.21
C ARG A 50 8.34 2.17 -9.92
N THR A 51 7.92 1.20 -9.13
CA THR A 51 8.51 0.92 -7.82
C THR A 51 8.68 -0.57 -7.60
N LEU A 52 9.68 -0.96 -6.81
CA LEU A 52 9.74 -2.26 -6.17
C LEU A 52 9.31 -2.10 -4.71
N VAL A 53 8.25 -2.81 -4.32
CA VAL A 53 7.81 -2.86 -2.93
C VAL A 53 8.20 -4.17 -2.26
N ARG A 54 8.59 -4.09 -0.99
CA ARG A 54 8.94 -5.26 -0.17
C ARG A 54 8.25 -5.17 1.18
N LEU A 55 7.50 -6.20 1.53
CA LEU A 55 6.78 -6.30 2.81
C LEU A 55 6.89 -7.71 3.37
N HIS A 56 6.73 -7.83 4.68
CA HIS A 56 6.77 -9.12 5.37
C HIS A 56 5.45 -9.34 6.11
N GLY A 57 4.95 -10.57 6.07
CA GLY A 57 3.90 -11.03 6.98
C GLY A 57 4.47 -11.41 8.36
N GLU A 58 3.64 -12.05 9.17
CA GLU A 58 4.07 -12.57 10.49
C GLU A 58 5.12 -13.68 10.37
N ASP A 59 5.11 -14.42 9.26
CA ASP A 59 6.04 -15.52 8.98
C ASP A 59 7.44 -15.02 8.56
N ARG A 60 7.65 -13.69 8.54
CA ARG A 60 8.89 -12.99 8.16
C ARG A 60 9.41 -13.26 6.75
N HIS A 61 8.69 -14.02 5.92
CA HIS A 61 9.06 -14.16 4.52
C HIS A 61 8.81 -12.82 3.79
N GLU A 62 9.76 -12.42 2.96
CA GLU A 62 9.64 -11.19 2.17
C GLU A 62 8.76 -11.46 0.94
N LEU A 63 7.69 -10.70 0.79
CA LEU A 63 7.00 -10.53 -0.49
C LEU A 63 7.65 -9.37 -1.24
N ARG A 64 8.06 -9.62 -2.48
CA ARG A 64 8.53 -8.59 -3.42
C ARG A 64 7.51 -8.43 -4.53
N ALA A 65 7.13 -7.19 -4.85
CA ALA A 65 6.20 -6.90 -5.93
C ALA A 65 6.63 -5.64 -6.68
N GLU A 66 6.63 -5.71 -8.01
CA GLU A 66 6.65 -4.51 -8.84
C GLU A 66 5.30 -3.80 -8.72
N ALA A 67 5.32 -2.47 -8.71
CA ALA A 67 4.13 -1.66 -8.59
C ALA A 67 4.26 -0.34 -9.36
N THR A 68 3.12 0.26 -9.70
CA THR A 68 3.03 1.59 -10.31
C THR A 68 2.23 2.52 -9.40
N VAL A 69 2.70 3.76 -9.23
CA VAL A 69 1.97 4.80 -8.52
C VAL A 69 0.74 5.21 -9.33
N ILE A 70 -0.46 4.94 -8.84
CA ILE A 70 -1.72 5.26 -9.54
C ILE A 70 -2.36 6.57 -9.08
N TRP A 71 -2.02 7.02 -7.88
CA TRP A 71 -2.36 8.34 -7.35
C TRP A 71 -1.36 8.75 -6.27
N ALA A 72 -1.18 10.05 -6.08
CA ALA A 72 -0.31 10.64 -5.06
C ALA A 72 -1.00 11.84 -4.41
N ARG A 73 -0.76 12.04 -3.12
CA ARG A 73 -1.25 13.18 -2.33
C ARG A 73 -0.13 13.63 -1.39
N SER A 74 0.43 14.82 -1.64
CA SER A 74 1.43 15.42 -0.75
C SER A 74 0.77 15.99 0.51
N GLU A 75 1.60 16.28 1.52
CA GLU A 75 1.16 17.01 2.71
C GLU A 75 0.56 18.37 2.37
N GLU A 76 1.17 19.13 1.46
CA GLU A 76 0.67 20.42 0.99
C GLU A 76 -0.71 20.29 0.33
N SER A 77 -0.88 19.30 -0.55
CA SER A 77 -2.18 19.04 -1.18
C SER A 77 -3.25 18.62 -0.16
N SER A 78 -2.89 17.82 0.86
CA SER A 78 -3.80 17.45 1.94
C SER A 78 -4.23 18.66 2.77
N ALA A 79 -3.28 19.53 3.13
CA ALA A 79 -3.55 20.73 3.93
C ALA A 79 -4.41 21.74 3.17
N ALA A 80 -4.13 21.95 1.87
CA ALA A 80 -4.90 22.85 1.01
C ALA A 80 -6.35 22.39 0.78
N GLN A 81 -6.62 21.07 0.87
CA GLN A 81 -7.97 20.52 0.72
C GLN A 81 -8.85 20.71 1.96
N GLY A 82 -8.30 21.13 3.11
CA GLY A 82 -9.02 21.62 4.29
C GLY A 82 -10.27 20.83 4.73
N GLY A 83 -10.16 19.99 5.76
CA GLY A 83 -11.30 19.35 6.45
C GLY A 83 -11.16 17.84 6.66
N GLU A 84 -12.07 17.24 7.43
CA GLU A 84 -12.12 15.79 7.75
C GLU A 84 -12.19 14.88 6.49
N GLN A 85 -12.50 15.44 5.31
CA GLN A 85 -12.57 14.70 4.05
C GLN A 85 -11.21 14.50 3.35
N ALA A 86 -10.16 15.25 3.70
CA ALA A 86 -8.82 15.04 3.14
C ALA A 86 -8.14 13.86 3.83
N GLY A 87 -8.20 12.67 3.21
CA GLY A 87 -7.49 11.49 3.74
C GLY A 87 -5.97 11.71 3.87
N PRO A 88 -5.25 10.85 4.59
CA PRO A 88 -3.83 11.05 4.90
C PRO A 88 -2.94 11.20 3.66
N PRO A 89 -1.82 11.97 3.75
CA PRO A 89 -0.86 12.08 2.66
C PRO A 89 -0.21 10.72 2.36
N GLY A 90 0.14 10.52 1.10
CA GLY A 90 0.82 9.33 0.63
C GLY A 90 0.49 9.00 -0.82
N MET A 91 0.60 7.73 -1.17
CA MET A 91 0.41 7.27 -2.55
C MET A 91 -0.21 5.89 -2.64
N GLY A 92 -1.07 5.72 -3.62
CA GLY A 92 -1.64 4.43 -4.00
C GLY A 92 -0.75 3.76 -5.03
N LEU A 93 -0.39 2.51 -4.74
CA LEU A 93 0.41 1.66 -5.58
C LEU A 93 -0.45 0.50 -6.08
N GLN A 94 -0.42 0.26 -7.39
CA GLN A 94 -1.02 -0.90 -8.02
C GLN A 94 0.07 -1.92 -8.30
N PHE A 95 -0.10 -3.16 -7.85
CA PHE A 95 0.84 -4.23 -8.18
C PHE A 95 0.78 -4.57 -9.68
N ALA A 96 1.93 -4.87 -10.24
CA ALA A 96 1.98 -5.65 -11.48
C ALA A 96 1.41 -7.05 -11.23
N GLU A 97 1.25 -7.83 -12.30
CA GLU A 97 0.81 -9.22 -12.18
C GLU A 97 1.81 -10.01 -11.33
N LEU A 98 1.30 -10.66 -10.28
CA LEU A 98 2.11 -11.48 -9.38
C LEU A 98 2.10 -12.92 -9.85
N ALA A 99 3.28 -13.55 -9.83
CA ALA A 99 3.38 -14.99 -10.01
C ALA A 99 2.55 -15.74 -8.95
N PRO A 100 1.97 -16.92 -9.25
CA PRO A 100 1.07 -17.62 -8.33
C PRO A 100 1.63 -17.80 -6.90
N PRO A 101 2.91 -18.19 -6.69
CA PRO A 101 3.45 -18.30 -5.34
C PRO A 101 3.49 -16.96 -4.56
N ALA A 102 3.76 -15.86 -5.27
CA ALA A 102 3.77 -14.52 -4.67
C ALA A 102 2.35 -14.06 -4.33
N LEU A 103 1.37 -14.37 -5.19
CA LEU A 103 -0.04 -14.09 -4.93
C LEU A 103 -0.59 -14.89 -3.74
N GLU A 104 -0.23 -16.17 -3.63
CA GLU A 104 -0.57 -17.01 -2.46
C GLU A 104 0.06 -16.46 -1.18
N HIS A 105 1.32 -16.04 -1.25
CA HIS A 105 1.98 -15.40 -0.14
C HIS A 105 1.27 -14.09 0.27
N LEU A 106 0.93 -13.22 -0.68
CA LEU A 106 0.14 -12.01 -0.43
C LEU A 106 -1.21 -12.33 0.23
N ARG A 107 -1.91 -13.38 -0.22
CA ARG A 107 -3.16 -13.83 0.39
C ARG A 107 -2.99 -14.27 1.84
N ARG A 108 -1.89 -14.94 2.18
CA ARG A 108 -1.58 -15.29 3.58
C ARG A 108 -1.37 -14.03 4.42
N ILE A 109 -0.64 -13.04 3.91
CA ILE A 109 -0.42 -11.75 4.58
C ILE A 109 -1.74 -11.02 4.82
N LEU A 110 -2.60 -10.94 3.80
CA LEU A 110 -3.94 -10.34 3.90
C LEU A 110 -4.80 -11.02 4.98
N ALA A 111 -4.78 -12.35 5.03
CA ALA A 111 -5.54 -13.11 6.02
C ALA A 111 -5.03 -12.86 7.47
N GLN A 112 -3.72 -12.70 7.64
CA GLN A 112 -3.12 -12.33 8.94
C GLN A 112 -3.56 -10.94 9.39
N GLU A 113 -3.46 -9.94 8.50
CA GLU A 113 -3.86 -8.55 8.80
C GLU A 113 -5.36 -8.43 9.13
N GLN A 114 -6.21 -9.22 8.48
CA GLN A 114 -7.65 -9.24 8.76
C GLN A 114 -7.94 -9.74 10.18
N ARG A 115 -7.27 -10.82 10.62
CA ARG A 115 -7.40 -11.37 11.98
C ARG A 115 -6.85 -10.41 13.02
N GLY A 116 -5.69 -9.82 12.73
CA GLY A 116 -5.09 -8.83 13.60
C GLY A 116 -6.05 -7.66 13.83
N THR A 117 -6.63 -7.11 12.78
CA THR A 117 -7.50 -5.91 12.83
C THR A 117 -8.86 -6.19 13.47
N GLY A 118 -9.40 -7.41 13.36
CA GLY A 118 -10.67 -7.79 13.97
C GLY A 118 -10.65 -8.03 15.48
N ALA A 119 -9.48 -8.00 16.13
CA ALA A 119 -9.35 -8.23 17.58
C ALA A 119 -9.46 -6.94 18.44
N LEU A 120 -9.84 -5.81 17.83
CA LEU A 120 -9.97 -4.49 18.49
C LEU A 120 -11.41 -3.98 18.54
N ASP A 121 -12.40 -4.83 18.22
CA ASP A 121 -13.83 -4.53 18.26
C ASP A 121 -14.52 -5.36 19.36
#